data_AF-A0A368TMX4-F1
#
_entry.id   AF-A0A368TMX4-F1
#
_cell.length_a   1.000
_cell.length_b   1.000
_cell.length_c   1.000
_cell.angle_alpha   90.00
_cell.angle_beta   90.00
_cell.angle_gamma   90.00
#
_symmetry.space_group_name_H-M   'P 1'
#
loop_
_entity.id
_entity.type
_entity.pdbx_description
1 polymer ?
#
loop_
_entity_poly.entity_id
_entity_poly.type
_entity_poly.pdbx_seq_one_letter_code
_entity_poly.pdbx_strand_id
1 'polypeptide(L)'
;LLSHLGDPARFPCGRQFSASLGLVPRQYSSGGHSRLKGITKRGNGEVRRQLVHGARAALRQFQRQEHPDRLARWACTLAERVGQRKAIVALANKLARICWSLLAHGQRYQPQGQAA
;
A
#
# COMPACT_ATOMS: atom_id res chain seq x y z
N LEU A 1 12.00 3.66 -5.14
CA LEU A 1 10.88 2.71 -5.46
C LEU A 1 11.08 2.08 -6.82
N LEU A 2 11.13 2.88 -7.91
CA LEU A 2 11.38 2.36 -9.27
C LEU A 2 12.67 1.54 -9.37
N SER A 3 13.76 2.03 -8.77
CA SER A 3 15.04 1.31 -8.67
C SER A 3 14.94 -0.07 -8.00
N HIS A 4 13.97 -0.27 -7.10
CA HIS A 4 13.80 -1.52 -6.37
C HIS A 4 12.78 -2.45 -7.03
N LEU A 5 11.75 -1.89 -7.66
CA LEU A 5 10.78 -2.66 -8.44
C LEU A 5 11.46 -3.19 -9.72
N GLY A 6 12.27 -2.38 -10.40
CA GLY A 6 12.94 -2.78 -11.64
C GLY A 6 11.92 -3.11 -12.72
N ASP A 7 12.04 -4.30 -13.31
CA ASP A 7 11.04 -4.86 -14.21
C ASP A 7 9.78 -5.33 -13.42
N PRO A 8 8.59 -4.76 -13.67
CA PRO A 8 7.35 -5.17 -13.01
C PRO A 8 6.98 -6.63 -13.27
N ALA A 9 7.42 -7.24 -14.37
CA ALA A 9 7.15 -8.64 -14.72
C ALA A 9 7.78 -9.63 -13.74
N ARG A 10 8.75 -9.20 -12.92
CA ARG A 10 9.35 -10.00 -11.84
C ARG A 10 8.36 -10.41 -10.76
N PHE A 11 7.22 -9.70 -10.66
CA PHE A 11 6.19 -10.01 -9.68
C PHE A 11 4.90 -10.42 -10.42
N PRO A 12 4.41 -11.66 -10.23
CA PRO A 12 3.15 -12.15 -10.80
C PRO A 12 1.93 -11.26 -10.52
N CYS A 13 1.91 -10.58 -9.37
CA CYS A 13 0.86 -9.60 -9.05
C CYS A 13 1.33 -8.56 -8.03
N GLY A 14 0.62 -7.43 -7.96
CA GLY A 14 0.92 -6.36 -7.01
C GLY A 14 0.88 -6.78 -5.54
N ARG A 15 0.17 -7.87 -5.19
CA ARG A 15 0.19 -8.43 -3.83
C ARG A 15 1.57 -9.02 -3.50
N GLN A 16 2.21 -9.70 -4.46
CA GLN A 16 3.55 -10.23 -4.29
C GLN A 16 4.60 -9.11 -4.24
N PHE A 17 4.42 -8.05 -5.03
CA PHE A 17 5.27 -6.86 -4.92
C PHE A 17 5.15 -6.19 -3.54
N SER A 18 3.94 -6.01 -3.01
CA SER A 18 3.78 -5.46 -1.65
C SER A 18 4.36 -6.37 -0.56
N ALA A 19 4.27 -7.69 -0.76
CA ALA A 19 4.86 -8.67 0.15
C ALA A 19 6.40 -8.59 0.16
N SER A 20 7.04 -8.38 -0.99
CA SER A 20 8.50 -8.23 -1.10
C SER A 20 9.02 -6.97 -0.40
N LEU A 21 8.18 -5.94 -0.25
CA LEU A 21 8.47 -4.73 0.54
C LEU A 21 8.22 -4.90 2.05
N GLY A 22 7.61 -6.02 2.44
CA GLY A 22 7.27 -6.32 3.82
C GLY A 22 6.11 -5.50 4.39
N LEU A 23 5.19 -5.05 3.53
CA LEU A 23 3.99 -4.27 3.89
C LEU A 23 2.76 -5.15 4.18
N VAL A 24 2.89 -6.47 4.03
CA VAL A 24 1.81 -7.43 4.30
C VAL A 24 1.87 -7.95 5.75
N PRO A 25 0.73 -8.34 6.36
CA PRO A 25 0.73 -8.96 7.68
C PRO A 25 1.56 -10.24 7.72
N ARG A 26 2.24 -10.48 8.83
CA ARG A 26 2.92 -11.74 9.10
C ARG A 26 1.89 -12.79 9.52
N GLN A 27 1.83 -13.89 8.79
CA GLN A 27 1.06 -15.05 9.17
C GLN A 27 1.83 -15.89 10.19
N TYR A 28 1.16 -16.25 11.28
CA TYR A 28 1.65 -17.19 12.28
C TYR A 28 0.60 -18.29 12.44
N SER A 29 0.92 -19.51 12.02
CA SER A 29 0.03 -20.66 12.14
C SER A 29 0.74 -21.84 12.79
N SER A 30 0.09 -22.43 13.78
CA SER A 30 0.56 -23.62 14.51
C SER A 30 -0.65 -24.43 14.96
N GLY A 31 -0.64 -25.75 14.74
CA GLY A 31 -1.65 -26.68 15.27
C GLY A 31 -3.10 -26.27 14.99
N GLY A 32 -3.44 -25.88 13.76
CA GLY A 32 -4.83 -25.52 13.38
C GLY A 32 -5.25 -24.07 13.69
N HIS A 33 -4.47 -23.31 14.47
CA HIS A 33 -4.75 -21.90 14.69
C HIS A 33 -3.97 -21.02 13.70
N SER A 34 -4.65 -20.09 13.04
CA SER A 34 -4.02 -19.07 12.19
C SER A 34 -4.25 -17.69 12.79
N ARG A 35 -3.17 -16.93 13.00
CA ARG A 35 -3.21 -15.56 13.53
C ARG A 35 -2.38 -14.64 12.63
N LEU A 36 -2.93 -13.46 12.31
CA LEU A 36 -2.19 -12.40 11.65
C LEU A 36 -1.54 -11.50 12.71
N LYS A 37 -0.24 -11.25 12.56
CA LYS A 37 0.53 -10.34 13.42
C LYS A 37 0.79 -9.02 12.68
N GLY A 38 1.70 -8.20 13.19
CA GLY A 38 2.17 -7.00 12.50
C GLY A 38 2.76 -7.29 11.11
N ILE A 39 3.12 -6.24 10.37
CA ILE A 39 3.73 -6.41 9.05
C ILE A 39 5.02 -7.23 9.10
N THR A 40 5.34 -7.95 8.02
CA THR A 40 6.51 -8.84 8.02
C THR A 40 7.84 -8.11 8.16
N LYS A 41 7.91 -6.84 7.71
CA LYS A 41 9.15 -6.03 7.63
C LYS A 41 10.28 -6.68 6.80
N ARG A 42 9.99 -7.73 6.04
CA ARG A 42 10.94 -8.42 5.15
C ARG A 42 11.26 -7.55 3.92
N GLY A 43 12.38 -7.82 3.28
CA GLY A 43 12.87 -7.06 2.13
C GLY A 43 13.44 -5.69 2.48
N ASN A 44 13.47 -4.77 1.51
CA ASN A 44 14.20 -3.52 1.62
C ASN A 44 13.52 -2.52 2.60
N GLY A 45 14.19 -2.27 3.73
CA GLY A 45 13.72 -1.35 4.76
C GLY A 45 13.69 0.13 4.35
N GLU A 46 14.58 0.54 3.44
CA GLU A 46 14.66 1.90 2.93
C GLU A 46 13.41 2.24 2.11
N VAL A 47 13.09 1.39 1.13
CA VAL A 47 11.91 1.60 0.26
C VAL A 47 10.62 1.56 1.06
N ARG A 48 10.53 0.64 2.03
CA ARG A 48 9.39 0.60 2.95
C ARG A 48 9.28 1.87 3.77
N ARG A 49 10.39 2.39 4.32
CA ARG A 49 10.40 3.64 5.09
C ARG A 49 9.90 4.80 4.23
N GLN A 50 10.46 4.97 3.04
CA GLN A 50 10.05 6.01 2.08
C GLN A 50 8.56 5.93 1.75
N LEU A 51 8.04 4.72 1.45
CA LEU A 51 6.62 4.51 1.18
C LEU A 51 5.71 4.85 2.36
N VAL A 52 6.12 4.49 3.58
CA VAL A 52 5.35 4.79 4.80
C VAL A 52 5.36 6.30 5.11
N HIS A 53 6.48 6.99 4.90
CA HIS A 53 6.53 8.46 5.03
C HIS A 53 5.68 9.15 3.96
N GLY A 54 5.77 8.70 2.71
CA GLY A 54 4.94 9.20 1.61
C GLY A 54 3.45 9.00 1.90
N ALA A 55 3.05 7.81 2.36
CA ALA A 55 1.67 7.54 2.78
C ALA A 55 1.23 8.41 3.96
N ARG A 56 2.11 8.71 4.90
CA ARG A 56 1.81 9.64 6.01
C ARG A 56 1.55 11.06 5.51
N ALA A 57 2.39 11.56 4.60
CA ALA A 57 2.20 12.88 4.01
C ALA A 57 0.92 12.92 3.16
N ALA A 58 0.68 11.91 2.34
CA ALA A 58 -0.53 11.78 1.53
C ALA A 58 -1.79 11.75 2.39
N LEU A 59 -1.82 10.96 3.47
CA LEU A 59 -2.98 10.89 4.36
C LEU A 59 -3.29 12.26 5.01
N ARG A 60 -2.25 13.00 5.43
CA ARG A 60 -2.43 14.36 5.95
C ARG A 60 -3.02 15.30 4.90
N GLN A 61 -2.57 15.18 3.64
CA GLN A 61 -3.13 15.98 2.56
C GLN A 61 -4.58 15.57 2.26
N PHE A 62 -4.88 14.27 2.23
CA PHE A 62 -6.23 13.73 2.00
C PHE A 62 -7.24 14.24 3.03
N GLN A 63 -6.83 14.40 4.29
CA GLN A 63 -7.67 14.94 5.36
C GLN A 63 -7.96 16.45 5.21
N ARG A 64 -7.17 17.17 4.40
CA ARG A 64 -7.34 18.62 4.15
C ARG A 64 -8.01 18.92 2.81
N GLN A 65 -8.30 17.91 2.00
CA GLN A 65 -8.90 18.10 0.69
C GLN A 65 -10.40 18.38 0.81
N GLU A 66 -10.88 19.40 0.10
CA GLU A 66 -12.30 19.74 -0.01
C GLU A 66 -13.06 18.73 -0.90
N HIS A 67 -12.41 18.25 -1.97
CA HIS A 67 -12.97 17.29 -2.93
C HIS A 67 -12.12 16.00 -2.98
N PRO A 68 -12.28 15.08 -2.00
CA PRO A 68 -11.44 13.89 -1.93
C PRO A 68 -11.80 12.85 -3.01
N ASP A 69 -10.78 12.35 -3.70
CA ASP A 69 -10.91 11.24 -4.65
C ASP A 69 -11.29 9.91 -3.93
N ARG A 70 -11.48 8.84 -4.70
CA ARG A 70 -11.86 7.53 -4.13
C ARG A 70 -10.81 6.98 -3.16
N LEU A 71 -9.52 7.25 -3.42
CA LEU A 71 -8.43 6.78 -2.58
C LEU A 71 -8.37 7.57 -1.26
N ALA A 72 -8.51 8.89 -1.34
CA ALA A 72 -8.55 9.81 -0.21
C ALA A 72 -9.72 9.50 0.71
N ARG A 73 -10.94 9.36 0.18
CA ARG A 73 -12.13 8.95 0.97
C ARG A 73 -11.89 7.63 1.70
N TRP A 74 -11.45 6.60 0.98
CA TRP A 74 -11.14 5.30 1.59
C TRP A 74 -10.09 5.40 2.70
N ALA A 75 -9.04 6.19 2.49
CA ALA A 75 -7.95 6.33 3.44
C ALA A 75 -8.37 7.10 4.71
N CYS A 76 -9.17 8.16 4.56
CA CYS A 76 -9.71 8.94 5.68
C CYS A 76 -10.68 8.11 6.52
N THR A 77 -11.67 7.44 5.90
CA THR A 77 -12.61 6.55 6.61
C THR A 77 -11.88 5.40 7.31
N LEU A 78 -10.81 4.87 6.69
CA LEU A 78 -9.99 3.85 7.35
C LEU A 78 -9.25 4.42 8.56
N ALA A 79 -8.71 5.64 8.47
CA ALA A 79 -8.02 6.30 9.58
C ALA A 79 -8.94 6.54 10.79
N GLU A 80 -10.20 6.89 10.55
CA GLU A 80 -11.23 7.01 11.59
C GLU A 80 -11.51 5.67 12.28
N ARG A 81 -11.64 4.59 11.49
CA ARG A 81 -11.99 3.26 12.02
C ARG A 81 -10.87 2.56 12.79
N VAL A 82 -9.63 2.66 12.32
CA VAL A 82 -8.51 1.84 12.85
C VAL A 82 -7.37 2.66 13.44
N GLY A 83 -7.45 3.99 13.36
CA GLY A 83 -6.43 4.92 13.80
C GLY A 83 -5.35 5.21 12.75
N GLN A 84 -4.76 6.40 12.87
CA GLN A 84 -3.80 6.98 11.92
C GLN A 84 -2.65 6.03 11.57
N ARG A 85 -1.99 5.42 12.57
CA ARG A 85 -0.81 4.58 12.34
C ARG A 85 -1.12 3.36 11.48
N LYS A 86 -2.25 2.70 11.70
CA LYS A 86 -2.68 1.52 10.92
C LYS A 86 -3.11 1.94 9.50
N ALA A 87 -3.83 3.04 9.38
CA ALA A 87 -4.25 3.57 8.08
C ALA A 87 -3.07 4.00 7.20
N ILE A 88 -2.01 4.61 7.76
CA ILE A 88 -0.79 4.94 7.02
C ILE A 88 -0.15 3.69 6.39
N VAL A 89 -0.03 2.60 7.17
CA VAL A 89 0.55 1.35 6.65
C VAL A 89 -0.34 0.71 5.60
N ALA A 90 -1.66 0.73 5.80
CA ALA A 90 -2.61 0.24 4.82
C ALA A 90 -2.58 1.05 3.51
N LEU A 91 -2.46 2.38 3.61
CA LEU A 91 -2.31 3.27 2.47
C LEU A 91 -0.99 3.00 1.74
N ALA A 92 0.13 2.83 2.45
CA ALA A 92 1.41 2.44 1.84
C ALA A 92 1.31 1.12 1.06
N ASN A 93 0.64 0.11 1.63
CA ASN A 93 0.37 -1.17 0.95
C ASN A 93 -0.48 -0.97 -0.31
N LYS A 94 -1.53 -0.14 -0.25
CA LYS A 94 -2.39 0.14 -1.41
C LYS A 94 -1.63 0.89 -2.51
N LEU A 95 -0.84 1.90 -2.14
CA LEU A 95 0.01 2.65 -3.07
C LEU A 95 1.04 1.74 -3.75
N ALA A 96 1.70 0.85 -3.00
CA ALA A 96 2.65 -0.11 -3.59
C ALA A 96 1.98 -0.97 -4.68
N ARG A 97 0.74 -1.43 -4.44
CA ARG A 97 -0.03 -2.22 -5.41
C ARG A 97 -0.45 -1.39 -6.62
N ILE A 98 -0.84 -0.14 -6.43
CA ILE A 98 -1.16 0.80 -7.52
C ILE A 98 0.08 1.04 -8.37
N CYS A 99 1.22 1.38 -7.76
CA CYS A 99 2.49 1.59 -8.48
C CYS A 99 2.85 0.38 -9.33
N TRP A 100 2.75 -0.83 -8.78
CA TRP A 100 2.99 -2.05 -9.56
C TRP A 100 2.02 -2.18 -10.73
N SER A 101 0.72 -1.95 -10.53
CA SER A 101 -0.29 -2.05 -11.59
C SER A 101 -0.04 -1.06 -12.73
N LEU A 102 0.33 0.18 -12.40
CA LEU A 102 0.63 1.22 -13.39
C LEU A 102 1.85 0.85 -14.22
N LEU A 103 2.89 0.31 -13.58
CA LEU A 103 4.13 -0.09 -14.26
C LEU A 103 3.94 -1.36 -15.09
N ALA A 104 3.25 -2.37 -14.55
CA ALA A 104 3.01 -3.64 -15.25
C ALA A 104 2.13 -3.48 -16.50
N HIS A 105 1.20 -2.52 -16.48
CA HIS A 105 0.28 -2.29 -17.60
C HIS A 105 0.60 -1.04 -18.43
N GLY A 106 1.65 -0.28 -18.09
CA GLY A 106 1.99 0.97 -18.77
C GLY A 106 0.89 2.04 -18.69
N GLN A 107 0.03 1.97 -17.67
CA GLN A 107 -1.14 2.85 -17.52
C GLN A 107 -0.82 4.08 -16.67
N ARG A 108 -1.60 5.15 -16.88
CA ARG A 108 -1.53 6.38 -16.05
C ARG A 108 -2.49 6.26 -14.86
N TYR A 109 -2.12 6.90 -13.74
CA TYR A 109 -3.00 6.93 -12.56
C TYR A 109 -4.30 7.67 -12.87
N GLN A 110 -5.43 7.05 -12.52
CA GLN A 110 -6.77 7.61 -12.70
C GLN A 110 -7.46 7.74 -11.34
N PRO A 111 -7.66 8.98 -10.83
CA PRO A 111 -8.19 9.22 -9.48
C PRO A 111 -9.61 8.69 -9.24
N GLN A 112 -10.44 8.62 -10.30
CA GLN A 112 -11.85 8.26 -10.19
C GLN A 112 -12.13 6.77 -10.47
N GLY A 113 -11.13 6.00 -10.93
CA GLY A 113 -11.33 4.68 -11.51
C GLY A 113 -12.04 4.78 -12.85
N GLN A 114 -11.52 4.09 -13.88
CA GLN A 114 -12.23 3.93 -15.14
C GLN A 114 -13.67 3.46 -14.84
N ALA A 115 -14.67 4.26 -15.24
CA ALA A 115 -15.98 3.71 -15.51
C ALA A 115 -15.78 2.71 -16.65
N ALA A 116 -16.00 1.44 -16.36
CA ALA A 116 -16.14 0.42 -17.38
C ALA A 116 -17.48 0.60 -18.08
#